data_AF-A0A538MN54-F1
#
_entry.id   AF-A0A538MN54-F1
#
_cell.length_a   1.000
_cell.length_b   1.000
_cell.length_c   1.000
_cell.angle_alpha   90.00
_cell.angle_beta   90.00
_cell.angle_gamma   90.00
#
_symmetry.space_group_name_H-M   'P 1'
#
loop_
_entity.id
_entity.type
_entity.pdbx_description
1 polymer ?
#
loop_
_entity_poly.entity_id
_entity_poly.type
_entity_poly.pdbx_seq_one_letter_code
_entity_poly.pdbx_strand_id
1 'polypeptide(L)'
;MDPVSFDHLLAQVEAIAASDDPLDRVDAAVSVAATVRGDADALVDHVVAQARTAGRSWTEIGARLGVSKQAARKRFTDTTAASPSPVLPPEVTLRPRLRNCLARAQELAQHTGAAQVGAEYLLAGLLTDGVAATILDKLGVTTEAITISAARLFGAGGPPAGTVPALSADA
;
A
#
# COMPACT_ATOMS: atom_id res chain seq x y z
N MET A 1 5.35 -13.12 19.83
CA MET A 1 4.77 -13.88 18.70
C MET A 1 4.41 -15.22 19.28
N ASP A 2 3.19 -15.34 19.81
CA ASP A 2 2.72 -16.65 20.25
C ASP A 2 2.62 -17.54 19.00
N PRO A 3 3.13 -18.79 19.06
CA PRO A 3 2.99 -19.71 17.95
C PRO A 3 1.51 -19.96 17.68
N VAL A 4 1.15 -20.17 16.41
CA VAL A 4 -0.19 -20.62 16.03
C VAL A 4 -0.47 -21.94 16.75
N SER A 5 -1.13 -21.89 17.91
CA SER A 5 -1.48 -23.04 18.73
C SER A 5 -2.97 -23.32 18.60
N PHE A 6 -3.33 -24.60 18.67
CA PHE A 6 -4.74 -25.01 18.57
C PHE A 6 -5.60 -24.32 19.64
N ASP A 7 -5.08 -24.21 20.87
CA ASP A 7 -5.78 -23.55 21.98
C ASP A 7 -6.00 -22.06 21.72
N HIS A 8 -5.04 -21.38 21.09
CA HIS A 8 -5.19 -19.97 20.71
C HIS A 8 -6.25 -19.79 19.61
N LEU A 9 -6.24 -20.67 18.60
CA LEU A 9 -7.26 -20.64 17.54
C LEU A 9 -8.65 -20.94 18.10
N LEU A 10 -8.77 -21.88 19.04
CA LEU A 10 -10.04 -22.18 19.70
C LEU A 10 -10.56 -20.98 20.49
N ALA A 11 -9.70 -20.32 21.27
CA ALA A 11 -10.06 -19.08 21.97
C ALA A 11 -10.49 -17.96 21.00
N GLN A 12 -9.86 -17.89 19.83
CA GLN A 12 -10.22 -16.92 18.80
C GLN A 12 -11.59 -17.22 18.16
N VAL A 13 -11.90 -18.51 17.94
CA VAL A 13 -13.23 -18.95 17.48
C VAL A 13 -14.30 -18.59 18.50
N GLU A 14 -14.07 -18.86 19.78
CA GLU A 14 -14.98 -18.51 20.87
C GLU A 14 -15.19 -17.00 20.98
N ALA A 15 -14.15 -16.19 20.75
CA ALA A 15 -14.26 -14.74 20.76
C ALA A 15 -15.04 -14.15 19.57
N ILE A 16 -15.08 -14.85 18.43
CA ILE A 16 -15.73 -14.40 17.20
C ILE A 16 -17.16 -14.93 17.08
N ALA A 17 -17.46 -16.09 17.68
CA ALA A 17 -18.79 -16.69 17.64
C ALA A 17 -19.83 -15.73 18.21
N ALA A 18 -20.89 -15.47 17.44
CA ALA A 18 -21.95 -14.54 17.82
C ALA A 18 -22.85 -15.08 18.95
N SER A 19 -22.87 -16.40 19.13
CA SER A 19 -23.65 -17.08 20.16
C SER A 19 -23.04 -18.42 20.56
N ASP A 20 -23.63 -19.06 21.58
CA ASP A 20 -23.31 -20.43 21.99
C ASP A 20 -23.91 -21.51 21.07
N ASP A 21 -24.57 -21.13 19.98
CA ASP A 21 -25.04 -22.07 18.95
C ASP A 21 -23.83 -22.79 18.31
N PRO A 22 -23.82 -24.14 18.28
CA PRO A 22 -22.79 -24.90 17.59
C PRO A 22 -22.56 -24.52 16.13
N LEU A 23 -23.58 -24.06 15.39
CA LEU A 23 -23.42 -23.65 13.99
C LEU A 23 -22.70 -22.30 13.85
N ASP A 24 -23.00 -21.33 14.71
CA ASP A 24 -22.30 -20.04 14.74
C ASP A 24 -20.80 -20.22 15.06
N ARG A 25 -20.47 -21.21 15.89
CA ARG A 25 -19.08 -21.59 16.19
C ARG A 25 -18.37 -22.22 14.99
N VAL A 26 -19.08 -22.98 14.15
CA VAL A 26 -18.51 -23.52 12.90
C VAL A 26 -18.21 -22.39 11.93
N ASP A 27 -19.12 -21.42 11.77
CA ASP A 27 -18.90 -20.26 10.91
C ASP A 27 -17.71 -19.41 11.39
N ALA A 28 -17.60 -19.18 12.70
CA ALA A 28 -16.44 -18.53 13.30
C ALA A 28 -15.13 -19.32 13.05
N ALA A 29 -15.17 -20.65 13.19
CA ALA A 29 -14.02 -21.52 12.90
C ALA A 29 -13.58 -21.45 11.43
N VAL A 30 -14.52 -21.42 10.49
CA VAL A 30 -14.22 -21.25 9.06
C VAL A 30 -13.57 -19.89 8.81
N SER A 31 -14.07 -18.82 9.44
CA SER A 31 -13.51 -17.46 9.31
C SER A 31 -12.08 -17.36 9.85
N VAL A 32 -11.84 -17.92 11.05
CA VAL A 32 -10.49 -18.00 11.65
C VAL A 32 -9.55 -18.81 10.75
N ALA A 33 -9.99 -19.98 10.29
CA ALA A 33 -9.19 -20.82 9.40
C ALA A 33 -8.88 -20.13 8.06
N ALA A 34 -9.82 -19.36 7.51
CA ALA A 34 -9.60 -18.57 6.30
C ALA A 34 -8.55 -17.47 6.51
N THR A 35 -8.58 -16.80 7.66
CA THR A 35 -7.60 -15.78 8.05
C THR A 35 -6.20 -16.39 8.15
N VAL A 36 -6.05 -17.48 8.92
CA VAL A 36 -4.76 -18.18 9.07
C VAL A 36 -4.23 -18.67 7.72
N ARG A 37 -5.11 -19.16 6.84
CA ARG A 37 -4.72 -19.56 5.47
C ARG A 37 -4.22 -18.37 4.67
N GLY A 38 -4.91 -17.23 4.74
CA GLY A 38 -4.50 -15.99 4.09
C GLY A 38 -3.12 -15.51 4.55
N ASP A 39 -2.87 -15.53 5.86
CA ASP A 39 -1.57 -15.17 6.43
C ASP A 39 -0.45 -16.13 6.00
N ALA A 40 -0.75 -17.44 5.96
CA ALA A 40 0.19 -18.44 5.48
C ALA A 40 0.50 -18.26 3.98
N ASP A 41 -0.52 -17.99 3.15
CA ASP A 41 -0.34 -17.70 1.73
C ASP A 41 0.50 -16.43 1.53
N ALA A 42 0.24 -15.36 2.29
CA ALA A 42 1.00 -14.12 2.23
C ALA A 42 2.48 -14.31 2.63
N LEU A 43 2.77 -15.15 3.64
CA LEU A 43 4.14 -15.52 4.00
C LEU A 43 4.86 -16.21 2.84
N VAL A 44 4.18 -17.17 2.19
CA VAL A 44 4.74 -17.88 1.03
C VAL A 44 5.00 -16.91 -0.12
N ASP A 45 4.05 -16.03 -0.43
CA ASP A 45 4.20 -15.00 -1.46
C ASP A 45 5.41 -14.10 -1.18
N HIS A 46 5.59 -13.65 0.07
CA HIS A 46 6.72 -12.82 0.48
C HIS A 46 8.08 -13.51 0.28
N VAL A 47 8.20 -14.76 0.72
CA VAL A 47 9.46 -15.52 0.58
C VAL A 47 9.75 -15.85 -0.88
N VAL A 48 8.72 -16.13 -1.69
CA VAL A 48 8.87 -16.31 -3.14
C VAL A 48 9.36 -15.03 -3.81
N ALA A 49 8.81 -13.87 -3.42
CA ALA A 49 9.28 -12.57 -3.91
C ALA A 49 10.77 -12.32 -3.54
N GLN A 50 11.18 -12.64 -2.31
CA GLN A 50 12.60 -12.58 -1.91
C GLN A 50 13.49 -13.52 -2.76
N ALA A 51 13.02 -14.73 -3.05
CA ALA A 51 13.76 -15.66 -3.92
C ALA A 51 13.92 -15.11 -5.35
N ARG A 52 12.90 -14.42 -5.87
CA ARG A 52 12.94 -13.76 -7.18
C ARG A 52 13.90 -12.58 -7.21
N THR A 53 13.91 -11.73 -6.17
CA THR A 53 14.87 -10.61 -6.07
C THR A 53 16.30 -11.10 -5.90
N ALA A 54 16.50 -12.25 -5.25
CA ALA A 54 17.79 -12.95 -5.19
C ALA A 54 18.18 -13.69 -6.49
N GLY A 55 17.43 -13.51 -7.58
CA GLY A 55 17.75 -14.02 -8.92
C GLY A 55 17.34 -15.47 -9.19
N ARG A 56 16.59 -16.13 -8.31
CA ARG A 56 16.16 -17.53 -8.52
C ARG A 56 15.08 -17.62 -9.58
N SER A 57 15.18 -18.64 -10.43
CA SER A 57 14.26 -18.84 -11.55
C SER A 57 12.92 -19.43 -11.08
N TRP A 58 11.85 -19.19 -11.86
CA TRP A 58 10.55 -19.84 -11.63
C TRP A 58 10.59 -21.37 -11.69
N THR A 59 11.61 -21.94 -12.35
CA THR A 59 11.77 -23.39 -12.45
C THR A 59 12.30 -23.96 -11.13
N GLU A 60 13.30 -23.31 -10.55
CA GLU A 60 13.86 -23.68 -9.23
C GLU A 60 12.83 -23.48 -8.12
N ILE A 61 12.11 -22.36 -8.14
CA ILE A 61 11.06 -22.05 -7.15
C ILE A 61 9.92 -23.06 -7.24
N GLY A 62 9.41 -23.32 -8.45
CA GLY A 62 8.34 -24.31 -8.66
C GLY A 62 8.75 -25.71 -8.19
N ALA A 63 9.99 -26.14 -8.50
CA ALA A 63 10.51 -27.42 -8.05
C ALA A 63 10.54 -27.58 -6.52
N ARG A 64 10.82 -26.50 -5.78
CA ARG A 64 10.80 -26.51 -4.30
C ARG A 64 9.39 -26.48 -3.70
N LEU A 65 8.46 -25.84 -4.40
CA LEU A 65 7.05 -25.77 -4.01
C LEU A 65 6.24 -27.01 -4.43
N GLY A 66 6.83 -27.94 -5.17
CA GLY A 66 6.13 -29.12 -5.69
C GLY A 66 5.12 -28.79 -6.79
N VAL A 67 5.26 -27.64 -7.45
CA VAL A 67 4.37 -27.18 -8.53
C VAL A 67 5.13 -27.01 -9.84
N SER A 68 4.41 -27.08 -10.96
CA SER A 68 5.03 -26.84 -12.28
C SER A 68 5.50 -25.38 -12.42
N LYS A 69 6.48 -25.14 -13.30
CA LYS A 69 6.95 -23.79 -13.64
C LYS A 69 5.80 -22.84 -14.01
N GLN A 70 4.82 -23.34 -14.78
CA GLN A 70 3.66 -22.56 -15.22
C GLN A 70 2.70 -22.27 -14.08
N ALA A 71 2.50 -23.23 -13.16
CA ALA A 71 1.68 -23.04 -11.96
C ALA A 71 2.31 -22.02 -11.00
N ALA A 72 3.64 -22.08 -10.79
CA ALA A 72 4.37 -21.10 -10.01
C ALA A 72 4.27 -19.70 -10.66
N ARG A 73 4.57 -19.58 -11.96
CA ARG A 73 4.49 -18.31 -12.65
C ARG A 73 3.08 -17.72 -12.54
N LYS A 74 2.04 -18.45 -12.93
CA LYS A 74 0.66 -17.97 -12.86
C LYS A 74 0.28 -17.47 -11.47
N ARG A 75 0.49 -18.29 -10.43
CA ARG A 75 0.14 -17.94 -9.05
C ARG A 75 0.84 -16.67 -8.56
N PHE A 76 2.16 -16.57 -8.78
CA PHE A 76 2.94 -15.50 -8.17
C PHE A 76 3.13 -14.27 -9.08
N THR A 77 2.86 -14.37 -10.40
CA THR A 77 2.81 -13.20 -11.29
C THR A 77 1.45 -12.52 -11.26
N ASP A 78 0.34 -13.27 -11.10
CA ASP A 78 -0.99 -12.68 -10.99
C ASP A 78 -1.15 -11.93 -9.65
N THR A 79 -0.55 -12.44 -8.56
CA THR A 79 -0.49 -11.73 -7.26
C THR A 79 0.38 -10.46 -7.32
N THR A 80 1.40 -10.40 -8.18
CA THR A 80 2.24 -9.18 -8.33
C THR A 80 1.48 -8.02 -8.99
N ALA A 81 0.38 -8.29 -9.72
CA ALA A 81 -0.49 -7.25 -10.29
C ALA A 81 -1.42 -6.61 -9.25
N ALA A 82 -1.69 -7.29 -8.13
CA ALA A 82 -2.13 -6.64 -6.91
C ALA A 82 -0.86 -6.10 -6.24
N SER A 83 -0.42 -4.91 -6.65
CA SER A 83 0.68 -4.21 -6.00
C SER A 83 0.56 -4.42 -4.49
N PRO A 84 1.54 -5.03 -3.80
CA PRO A 84 1.55 -4.96 -2.36
C PRO A 84 1.52 -3.46 -2.09
N SER A 85 0.42 -2.97 -1.50
CA SER A 85 0.46 -1.68 -0.84
C SER A 85 1.72 -1.76 0.00
N PRO A 86 2.75 -0.92 -0.25
CA PRO A 86 4.02 -1.09 0.43
C PRO A 86 3.67 -1.06 1.90
N VAL A 87 3.79 -2.22 2.56
CA VAL A 87 3.64 -2.30 4.00
C VAL A 87 4.86 -1.55 4.47
N LEU A 88 4.68 -0.23 4.61
CA LEU A 88 5.63 0.65 5.24
C LEU A 88 5.94 -0.05 6.57
N PRO A 89 7.21 -0.33 6.89
CA PRO A 89 7.56 -0.92 8.17
C PRO A 89 6.85 -0.15 9.29
N PRO A 90 6.46 -0.81 10.39
CA PRO A 90 5.53 -0.27 11.40
C PRO A 90 5.95 1.07 12.02
N GLU A 91 7.16 1.57 11.75
CA GLU A 91 7.56 2.95 11.95
C GLU A 91 8.46 3.44 10.80
N VAL A 92 7.85 3.92 9.70
CA VAL A 92 8.58 4.86 8.84
C VAL A 92 8.68 6.19 9.57
N THR A 93 9.78 6.35 10.31
CA THR A 93 10.15 7.63 10.88
C THR A 93 10.46 8.59 9.74
N LEU A 94 9.45 9.37 9.35
CA LEU A 94 9.63 10.46 8.40
C LEU A 94 10.65 11.44 8.98
N ARG A 95 11.64 11.83 8.17
CA ARG A 95 12.58 12.89 8.57
C ARG A 95 11.77 14.16 8.91
N PRO A 96 12.15 14.96 9.93
CA PRO A 96 11.40 16.15 10.35
C PRO A 96 11.06 17.09 9.17
N ARG A 97 12.01 17.28 8.25
CA ARG A 97 11.78 18.09 7.04
C ARG A 97 10.67 17.55 6.14
N LEU A 98 10.62 16.22 5.93
CA LEU A 98 9.56 15.61 5.12
C LEU A 98 8.21 15.75 5.80
N ARG A 99 8.14 15.64 7.14
CA ARG A 99 6.91 15.90 7.90
C ARG A 99 6.42 17.33 7.71
N ASN A 100 7.32 18.31 7.75
CA ASN A 100 6.96 19.73 7.56
C ASN A 100 6.44 20.00 6.14
N CYS A 101 7.07 19.43 5.10
CA CYS A 101 6.58 19.56 3.72
C CYS A 101 5.19 18.95 3.55
N LEU A 102 4.95 17.77 4.13
CA LEU A 102 3.63 17.11 4.07
C LEU A 102 2.56 17.88 4.86
N ALA A 103 2.90 18.38 6.05
CA ALA A 103 2.00 19.21 6.84
C ALA A 103 1.59 20.48 6.07
N ARG A 104 2.54 21.14 5.40
CA ARG A 104 2.23 22.29 4.54
C ARG A 104 1.37 21.94 3.35
N ALA A 105 1.63 20.81 2.67
CA ALA A 105 0.79 20.35 1.59
C ALA A 105 -0.66 20.11 2.06
N GLN A 106 -0.83 19.48 3.22
CA GLN A 106 -2.13 19.23 3.83
C GLN A 106 -2.88 20.53 4.15
N GLU A 107 -2.19 21.49 4.78
CA GLU A 107 -2.76 22.80 5.09
C GLU A 107 -3.21 23.53 3.83
N LEU A 108 -2.39 23.57 2.78
CA LEU A 108 -2.75 24.24 1.52
C LEU A 108 -3.97 23.59 0.87
N ALA A 109 -4.04 22.25 0.83
CA ALA A 109 -5.19 21.53 0.31
C ALA A 109 -6.47 21.91 1.09
N GLN A 110 -6.42 21.93 2.42
CA GLN A 110 -7.54 22.32 3.28
C GLN A 110 -7.99 23.76 3.05
N HIS A 111 -7.06 24.72 2.95
CA HIS A 111 -7.38 26.14 2.73
C HIS A 111 -8.07 26.37 1.38
N THR A 112 -7.73 25.57 0.37
CA THR A 112 -8.35 25.63 -0.95
C THR A 112 -9.63 24.80 -1.09
N GLY A 113 -10.03 24.07 -0.04
CA GLY A 113 -11.21 23.19 -0.07
C GLY A 113 -11.05 21.95 -0.94
N ALA A 114 -9.81 21.53 -1.22
CA ALA A 114 -9.54 20.35 -2.04
C ALA A 114 -9.96 19.07 -1.30
N ALA A 115 -10.61 18.15 -2.01
CA ALA A 115 -11.06 16.88 -1.45
C ALA A 115 -9.89 15.93 -1.10
N GLN A 116 -8.72 16.12 -1.72
CA GLN A 116 -7.53 15.29 -1.55
C GLN A 116 -6.26 16.13 -1.72
N VAL A 117 -5.14 15.64 -1.17
CA VAL A 117 -3.81 16.24 -1.37
C VAL A 117 -3.25 15.78 -2.72
N GLY A 118 -3.44 16.59 -3.76
CA GLY A 118 -2.86 16.41 -5.09
C GLY A 118 -1.36 16.73 -5.19
N ALA A 119 -0.78 16.44 -6.35
CA ALA A 119 0.65 16.66 -6.64
C ALA A 119 1.05 18.13 -6.56
N GLU A 120 0.13 19.04 -6.88
CA GLU A 120 0.28 20.48 -6.78
C GLU A 120 0.51 20.95 -5.34
N TYR A 121 -0.19 20.37 -4.37
CA TYR A 121 -0.02 20.70 -2.95
C TYR A 121 1.26 20.10 -2.39
N LEU A 122 1.64 18.90 -2.83
CA LEU A 122 2.92 18.29 -2.49
C LEU A 122 4.09 19.12 -3.01
N LEU A 123 4.01 19.58 -4.26
CA LEU A 123 5.02 20.44 -4.88
C LEU A 123 5.09 21.81 -4.18
N ALA A 124 3.95 22.40 -3.84
CA ALA A 124 3.90 23.63 -3.05
C ALA A 124 4.48 23.43 -1.64
N GLY A 125 4.21 22.31 -0.99
CA GLY A 125 4.82 21.94 0.29
C GLY A 125 6.35 21.74 0.21
N LEU A 126 6.87 21.32 -0.95
CA LEU A 126 8.30 21.22 -1.21
C LEU A 126 9.01 22.59 -1.31
N LEU A 127 8.29 23.66 -1.63
CA LEU A 127 8.84 25.03 -1.67
C LEU A 127 9.12 25.59 -0.27
N THR A 128 8.69 24.91 0.79
CA THR A 128 8.79 25.45 2.15
C THR A 128 10.23 25.59 2.64
N ASP A 129 11.08 24.56 2.44
CA ASP A 129 12.46 24.58 2.94
C ASP A 129 13.35 23.49 2.30
N GLY A 130 14.65 23.76 2.27
CA GLY A 130 15.71 22.82 1.91
C GLY A 130 16.15 22.88 0.44
N VAL A 131 17.00 21.92 0.07
CA VAL A 131 17.66 21.86 -1.25
C VAL A 131 16.65 21.88 -2.40
N ALA A 132 15.51 21.19 -2.25
CA ALA A 132 14.46 21.20 -3.26
C ALA A 132 13.84 22.58 -3.45
N ALA A 133 13.51 23.29 -2.36
CA ALA A 133 13.00 24.65 -2.41
C ALA A 133 13.98 25.59 -3.12
N THR A 134 15.29 25.51 -2.80
CA THR A 134 16.32 26.33 -3.45
C THR A 134 16.46 26.03 -4.94
N ILE A 135 16.37 24.76 -5.35
CA ILE A 135 16.46 24.38 -6.76
C ILE A 135 15.21 24.88 -7.51
N LEU A 136 14.03 24.67 -6.95
CA LEU A 136 12.76 25.11 -7.55
C LEU A 136 12.68 26.63 -7.68
N ASP A 137 13.15 27.37 -6.68
CA ASP A 137 13.28 28.83 -6.72
C ASP A 137 14.22 29.28 -7.84
N LYS A 138 15.40 28.65 -7.97
CA LYS A 138 16.34 28.91 -9.10
C LYS A 138 15.75 28.60 -10.46
N LEU A 139 14.81 27.66 -10.55
CA LEU A 139 14.08 27.32 -11.76
C LEU A 139 12.87 28.24 -12.01
N GLY A 140 12.63 29.23 -11.13
CA GLY A 140 11.50 30.16 -11.24
C GLY A 140 10.15 29.53 -10.90
N VAL A 141 10.14 28.40 -10.19
CA VAL A 141 8.89 27.73 -9.78
C VAL A 141 8.33 28.44 -8.55
N THR A 142 7.21 29.14 -8.74
CA THR A 142 6.48 29.83 -7.68
C THR A 142 5.16 29.11 -7.35
N THR A 143 4.62 29.35 -6.15
CA THR A 143 3.29 28.83 -5.76
C THR A 143 2.18 29.26 -6.72
N GLU A 144 2.31 30.46 -7.29
CA GLU A 144 1.39 30.98 -8.32
C GLU A 144 1.51 30.17 -9.61
N ALA A 145 2.74 29.93 -10.09
CA ALA A 145 2.97 29.11 -11.28
C ALA A 145 2.45 27.67 -11.11
N ILE A 146 2.59 27.09 -9.92
CA ILE A 146 2.01 25.79 -9.57
C ILE A 146 0.49 25.83 -9.68
N THR A 147 -0.15 26.82 -9.04
CA THR A 147 -1.61 26.96 -9.03
C THR A 147 -2.19 27.12 -10.45
N ILE A 148 -1.57 27.99 -11.26
CA ILE A 148 -1.98 28.21 -12.66
C ILE A 148 -1.83 26.93 -13.47
N SER A 149 -0.72 26.21 -13.30
CA SER A 149 -0.45 24.96 -14.02
C SER A 149 -1.43 23.86 -13.60
N ALA A 150 -1.69 23.72 -12.30
CA ALA A 150 -2.64 22.76 -11.74
C ALA A 150 -4.05 23.01 -12.26
N ALA A 151 -4.52 24.26 -12.25
CA ALA A 151 -5.83 24.63 -12.77
C ALA A 151 -5.96 24.31 -14.27
N ARG A 152 -4.88 24.47 -15.05
CA ARG A 152 -4.86 24.11 -16.48
C ARG A 152 -4.89 22.59 -16.72
N LEU A 153 -4.16 21.83 -15.90
CA LEU A 153 -4.00 20.38 -16.08
C LEU A 153 -5.19 19.59 -15.54
N PHE A 154 -5.76 20.01 -14.41
CA PHE A 154 -6.76 19.26 -13.66
C PHE A 154 -8.15 19.92 -13.62
N GLY A 155 -8.28 21.17 -14.09
CA GLY A 155 -9.52 21.94 -14.00
C GLY A 155 -9.84 22.40 -12.57
N ALA A 156 -11.00 23.05 -12.37
CA ALA A 156 -11.52 23.31 -11.03
C ALA A 156 -11.97 21.98 -10.41
N GLY A 157 -11.24 21.52 -9.39
CA GLY A 157 -11.30 20.16 -8.84
C GLY A 157 -12.70 19.53 -8.84
N GLY A 158 -12.85 18.46 -9.61
CA GLY A 158 -14.04 17.62 -9.57
C GLY A 158 -14.11 16.78 -8.28
N PRO A 159 -15.28 16.22 -7.94
CA PRO A 159 -15.41 15.32 -6.81
C PRO A 159 -14.44 14.14 -6.94
N PRO A 160 -13.97 13.57 -5.82
CA PRO A 160 -13.00 12.48 -5.85
C PRO A 160 -13.56 11.32 -6.67
N ALA A 161 -12.92 11.00 -7.79
CA ALA A 161 -13.19 9.75 -8.48
C ALA A 161 -12.74 8.62 -7.54
N GLY A 162 -13.67 7.80 -7.06
CA GLY A 162 -13.40 6.64 -6.20
C GLY A 162 -12.56 5.54 -6.86
N THR A 163 -12.10 5.77 -8.09
CA THR A 163 -11.25 4.90 -8.87
C THR A 163 -9.87 5.52 -9.00
N VAL A 164 -8.90 4.94 -8.31
CA VAL A 164 -7.48 5.19 -8.56
C VAL A 164 -7.21 4.84 -10.03
N PRO A 165 -6.73 5.76 -10.87
CA PRO A 165 -6.34 5.43 -12.23
C PRO A 165 -5.28 4.32 -12.19
N ALA A 166 -5.39 3.35 -13.10
CA ALA A 166 -4.32 2.37 -13.27
C ALA A 166 -3.00 3.12 -13.48
N LEU A 167 -1.99 2.82 -12.66
CA LEU A 167 -0.64 3.37 -12.81
C LEU A 167 -0.22 3.19 -14.28
N SER A 168 0.11 4.28 -14.96
CA SER A 168 0.61 4.25 -16.34
C SER A 168 1.79 3.28 -16.40
N ALA A 169 1.65 2.23 -17.20
CA ALA A 169 2.60 1.11 -17.27
C ALA A 169 3.94 1.46 -17.96
N ASP A 170 4.23 2.74 -18.14
CA ASP A 170 5.44 3.25 -18.80
C ASP A 170 6.39 3.87 -17.76
N ALA A 171 7.15 3.02 -17.06
CA ALA A 171 8.38 3.38 -16.35
C ALA A 171 9.30 2.16 -16.18
#